data_AF-A0A7S1RHX3-F1
#
_entry.id   AF-A0A7S1RHX3-F1
#
_cell.length_a   1.000
_cell.length_b   1.000
_cell.length_c   1.000
_cell.angle_alpha   90.00
_cell.angle_beta   90.00
_cell.angle_gamma   90.00
#
_symmetry.space_group_name_H-M   'P 1'
#
loop_
_entity.id
_entity.type
_entity.pdbx_description
1 polymer ?
#
loop_
_entity_poly.entity_id
_entity_poly.type
_entity_poly.pdbx_seq_one_letter_code
_entity_poly.pdbx_strand_id
1 'polypeptide(L)'
;TLATPPSATDEAEDALHEILRRGEEDDVVELAEAALWAAWLPSGDEAVDVIMRQGLGLMGEGELAEATEEFAKVVQAAPQYAEGWNKRATAYFLAERFDESIADCAHVLELKPRHFGCLSGLGICHLRKGNEA
;
A
#
# COMPACT_ATOMS: atom_id res chain seq x y z
N THR A 1 -1.16 -30.54 5.05
CA THR A 1 -2.21 -29.55 4.75
C THR A 1 -2.16 -29.29 3.27
N LEU A 2 -3.20 -29.65 2.51
CA LEU A 2 -3.23 -29.36 1.07
C LEU A 2 -3.51 -27.87 0.93
N ALA A 3 -2.57 -27.12 0.36
CA ALA A 3 -2.77 -25.71 0.06
C ALA A 3 -3.92 -25.60 -0.95
N THR A 4 -4.87 -24.71 -0.67
CA THR A 4 -5.88 -24.31 -1.65
C THR A 4 -5.14 -23.75 -2.87
N PRO A 5 -5.48 -24.17 -4.10
CA PRO A 5 -4.86 -23.59 -5.29
C PRO A 5 -5.06 -22.07 -5.32
N PRO A 6 -4.07 -21.31 -5.83
CA PRO A 6 -4.16 -19.86 -5.92
C PRO A 6 -5.36 -19.45 -6.79
N SER A 7 -5.92 -18.28 -6.51
CA SER A 7 -6.96 -17.70 -7.35
C SER A 7 -6.37 -17.18 -8.66
N ALA A 8 -7.20 -16.99 -9.69
CA ALA A 8 -6.76 -16.39 -10.95
C ALA A 8 -6.17 -14.97 -10.76
N THR A 9 -6.62 -14.25 -9.73
CA THR A 9 -6.06 -12.95 -9.34
C THR A 9 -4.66 -13.09 -8.76
N ASP A 10 -4.43 -14.12 -7.93
CA ASP A 10 -3.10 -14.39 -7.35
C ASP A 10 -2.09 -14.79 -8.44
N GLU A 11 -2.51 -15.60 -9.41
CA GLU A 11 -1.65 -15.99 -10.55
C GLU A 11 -1.29 -14.79 -11.44
N ALA A 12 -2.22 -13.85 -11.63
CA ALA A 12 -1.94 -12.62 -12.37
C ALA A 12 -0.97 -11.72 -11.61
N GLU A 13 -1.14 -11.53 -10.30
CA GLU A 13 -0.20 -10.79 -9.46
C GLU A 13 1.19 -11.46 -9.45
N ASP A 14 1.26 -12.79 -9.38
CA ASP A 14 2.50 -13.55 -9.49
C ASP A 14 3.26 -13.24 -10.79
N ALA A 15 2.56 -13.25 -11.92
CA ALA A 15 3.15 -12.95 -13.22
C ALA A 15 3.67 -11.51 -13.30
N LEU A 16 2.90 -10.54 -12.78
CA LEU A 16 3.32 -9.13 -12.74
C LEU A 16 4.55 -8.94 -11.84
N HIS A 17 4.60 -9.60 -10.69
CA HIS A 17 5.78 -9.58 -9.83
C HIS A 17 7.01 -10.21 -10.47
N GLU A 18 6.84 -11.24 -11.29
CA GLU A 18 7.94 -11.82 -12.04
C GLU A 18 8.48 -10.87 -13.10
N ILE A 19 7.60 -10.12 -13.77
CA ILE A 19 7.98 -9.05 -14.70
C ILE A 19 8.77 -7.96 -13.95
N LEU A 20 8.29 -7.51 -12.79
CA LEU A 20 9.02 -6.52 -11.99
C LEU A 20 10.44 -6.99 -11.60
N ARG A 21 10.64 -8.30 -11.42
CA ARG A 21 11.90 -8.87 -10.95
C ARG A 21 12.89 -9.18 -12.08
N ARG A 22 12.40 -9.56 -13.26
CA ARG A 22 13.21 -10.09 -14.36
C ARG A 22 13.08 -9.31 -15.67
N GLY A 23 12.14 -8.36 -15.76
CA GLY A 23 11.92 -7.56 -16.96
C GLY A 23 13.18 -6.77 -17.31
N GLU A 24 13.54 -6.79 -18.60
CA GLU A 24 14.69 -6.06 -19.13
C GLU A 24 14.26 -4.78 -19.88
N GLU A 25 12.99 -4.69 -20.27
CA GLU A 25 12.41 -3.55 -20.97
C GLU A 25 11.68 -2.64 -19.97
N ASP A 26 12.15 -1.39 -19.83
CA ASP A 26 11.62 -0.43 -18.86
C ASP A 26 10.10 -0.23 -19.01
N ASP A 27 9.60 -0.03 -20.23
CA ASP A 27 8.16 0.15 -20.51
C ASP A 27 7.31 -1.05 -20.02
N VAL A 28 7.85 -2.26 -20.08
CA VAL A 28 7.15 -3.49 -19.65
C VAL A 28 7.14 -3.58 -18.13
N VAL A 29 8.23 -3.20 -17.47
CA VAL A 29 8.33 -3.14 -16.01
C VAL A 29 7.38 -2.07 -15.46
N GLU A 30 7.38 -0.88 -16.06
CA GLU A 30 6.46 0.21 -15.69
C GLU A 30 5.00 -0.19 -15.86
N LEU A 31 4.65 -0.85 -16.96
CA LEU A 31 3.29 -1.34 -17.18
C LEU A 31 2.88 -2.39 -16.14
N ALA A 32 3.80 -3.28 -15.75
CA ALA A 32 3.53 -4.27 -14.72
C ALA A 32 3.31 -3.63 -13.35
N GLU A 33 4.09 -2.60 -13.01
CA GLU A 33 3.89 -1.81 -11.80
C GLU A 33 2.52 -1.14 -11.80
N ALA A 34 2.17 -0.46 -12.89
CA ALA A 34 0.89 0.21 -13.04
C ALA A 34 -0.30 -0.78 -12.94
N ALA A 35 -0.14 -1.98 -13.51
CA ALA A 35 -1.15 -3.03 -13.42
C ALA A 35 -1.34 -3.54 -11.99
N LEU A 36 -0.26 -3.71 -11.21
CA LEU A 36 -0.36 -4.07 -9.80
C LEU A 36 -1.06 -2.99 -8.99
N TRP A 37 -0.69 -1.71 -9.16
CA TRP A 37 -1.40 -0.61 -8.52
C TRP A 37 -2.88 -0.59 -8.89
N ALA A 38 -3.22 -0.73 -10.17
CA ALA A 38 -4.60 -0.77 -10.63
C ALA A 38 -5.40 -1.94 -10.03
N ALA A 39 -4.76 -3.08 -9.78
CA ALA A 39 -5.37 -4.22 -9.11
C ALA A 39 -5.57 -3.99 -7.60
N TRP A 40 -4.70 -3.20 -6.96
CA TRP A 40 -4.75 -2.94 -5.52
C TRP A 40 -5.60 -1.74 -5.13
N LEU A 41 -5.89 -0.82 -6.05
CA LEU A 41 -6.62 0.43 -5.78
C LEU A 41 -8.12 0.28 -5.45
N PRO A 42 -8.87 -0.69 -6.01
CA PRO A 42 -10.26 -0.90 -5.62
C PRO A 42 -10.32 -1.72 -4.34
N SER A 43 -11.08 -1.25 -3.35
CA SER A 43 -11.34 -2.05 -2.13
C SER A 43 -12.37 -3.16 -2.34
N GLY A 44 -13.16 -3.07 -3.41
CA GLY A 44 -14.32 -3.92 -3.64
C GLY A 44 -15.61 -3.42 -2.98
N ASP A 45 -15.56 -2.30 -2.25
CA ASP A 45 -16.69 -1.63 -1.64
C ASP A 45 -16.69 -0.13 -2.01
N GLU A 46 -17.72 0.31 -2.73
CA GLU A 46 -17.84 1.70 -3.20
C GLU A 46 -17.82 2.72 -2.04
N ALA A 47 -18.40 2.38 -0.89
CA ALA A 47 -18.41 3.27 0.27
C ALA A 47 -17.00 3.46 0.83
N VAL A 48 -16.21 2.37 0.87
CA VAL A 48 -14.80 2.42 1.28
C VAL A 48 -13.99 3.23 0.26
N ASP A 49 -14.21 3.03 -1.04
CA ASP A 49 -13.52 3.75 -2.11
C ASP A 49 -13.82 5.27 -2.11
N VAL A 50 -15.01 5.68 -1.67
CA VAL A 50 -15.35 7.10 -1.45
C VAL A 50 -14.49 7.70 -0.34
N ILE A 51 -14.42 7.04 0.82
CA ILE A 51 -13.63 7.50 1.97
C ILE A 51 -12.14 7.53 1.59
N MET A 52 -11.68 6.51 0.87
CA MET A 52 -10.32 6.39 0.36
C MET A 52 -9.96 7.60 -0.53
N ARG A 53 -10.84 7.98 -1.47
CA ARG A 53 -10.63 9.18 -2.30
C ARG A 53 -10.62 10.48 -1.51
N GLN A 54 -11.44 10.61 -0.47
CA GLN A 54 -11.43 11.77 0.40
C GLN A 54 -10.09 11.91 1.14
N GLY A 55 -9.58 10.82 1.72
CA GLY A 55 -8.26 10.80 2.37
C GLY A 55 -7.13 11.14 1.40
N LEU A 56 -7.19 10.66 0.15
CA LEU A 56 -6.21 11.04 -0.89
C LEU A 56 -6.25 12.53 -1.22
N GLY A 57 -7.45 13.13 -1.28
CA GLY A 57 -7.61 14.57 -1.50
C GLY A 57 -6.95 15.39 -0.40
N LEU A 58 -7.29 15.09 0.86
CA LEU A 58 -6.71 15.73 2.05
C LEU A 58 -5.17 15.58 2.09
N MET A 59 -4.67 14.38 1.81
CA MET A 59 -3.23 14.12 1.75
C MET A 59 -2.55 14.94 0.64
N GLY A 60 -3.18 15.10 -0.52
CA GLY A 60 -2.69 15.94 -1.61
C GLY A 60 -2.70 17.44 -1.30
N GLU A 61 -3.60 17.88 -0.42
CA GLU A 61 -3.68 19.25 0.10
C GLU A 61 -2.69 19.50 1.26
N GLY A 62 -2.09 18.45 1.82
CA GLY A 62 -1.19 18.53 2.97
C GLY A 62 -1.91 18.52 4.33
N GLU A 63 -3.22 18.30 4.34
CA GLU A 63 -4.05 18.15 5.55
C GLU A 63 -3.87 16.74 6.12
N LEU A 64 -2.66 16.46 6.62
CA LEU A 64 -2.21 15.11 6.97
C LEU A 64 -2.95 14.53 8.18
N ALA A 65 -3.39 15.36 9.13
CA ALA A 65 -4.12 14.87 10.29
C ALA A 65 -5.48 14.30 9.87
N GLU A 66 -6.24 15.08 9.11
CA GLU A 66 -7.53 14.72 8.53
C GLU A 66 -7.39 13.53 7.56
N ALA A 67 -6.33 13.50 6.74
CA ALA A 67 -6.06 12.36 5.87
C ALA A 67 -5.89 11.06 6.66
N THR A 68 -5.14 11.09 7.78
CA THR A 68 -4.97 9.91 8.63
C THR A 68 -6.29 9.46 9.29
N GLU A 69 -7.19 10.39 9.61
CA GLU A 69 -8.52 10.06 10.13
C GLU A 69 -9.40 9.39 9.08
N GLU A 70 -9.39 9.88 7.83
CA GLU A 70 -10.14 9.22 6.74
C GLU A 70 -9.58 7.82 6.45
N PHE A 71 -8.26 7.67 6.38
CA PHE A 71 -7.67 6.34 6.20
C PHE A 71 -7.90 5.42 7.41
N ALA A 72 -8.02 5.95 8.63
CA ALA A 72 -8.43 5.16 9.79
C ALA A 72 -9.83 4.55 9.62
N LYS A 73 -10.77 5.30 9.03
CA LYS A 73 -12.10 4.78 8.69
C LYS A 73 -12.02 3.70 7.61
N VAL A 74 -11.17 3.88 6.59
CA VAL A 74 -10.92 2.87 5.54
C VAL A 74 -10.48 1.55 6.16
N VAL A 75 -9.45 1.55 7.01
CA VAL A 75 -8.93 0.30 7.58
C VAL A 75 -9.85 -0.32 8.63
N GLN A 76 -10.70 0.49 9.28
CA GLN A 76 -11.75 -0.02 10.17
C GLN A 76 -12.85 -0.73 9.38
N ALA A 77 -13.26 -0.18 8.25
CA ALA A 77 -14.31 -0.74 7.40
C ALA A 77 -13.81 -1.96 6.60
N ALA A 78 -12.57 -1.91 6.12
CA ALA A 78 -11.96 -2.95 5.29
C ALA A 78 -10.57 -3.34 5.82
N PRO A 79 -10.47 -4.09 6.93
CA PRO A 79 -9.18 -4.43 7.55
C PRO A 79 -8.28 -5.32 6.69
N GLN A 80 -8.85 -6.01 5.69
CA GLN A 80 -8.12 -6.85 4.72
C GLN A 80 -7.69 -6.08 3.46
N TYR A 81 -8.04 -4.80 3.36
CA TYR A 81 -7.69 -3.95 2.23
C TYR A 81 -6.32 -3.31 2.44
N ALA A 82 -5.28 -3.99 1.95
CA ALA A 82 -3.88 -3.60 2.14
C ALA A 82 -3.59 -2.14 1.73
N GLU A 83 -4.19 -1.65 0.65
CA GLU A 83 -3.94 -0.30 0.16
C GLU A 83 -4.44 0.80 1.10
N GLY A 84 -5.51 0.54 1.87
CA GLY A 84 -5.97 1.46 2.92
C GLY A 84 -4.91 1.67 4.00
N TRP A 85 -4.26 0.58 4.43
CA TRP A 85 -3.15 0.63 5.38
C TRP A 85 -1.92 1.31 4.77
N ASN A 86 -1.57 1.01 3.52
CA ASN A 86 -0.44 1.63 2.80
C ASN A 86 -0.59 3.16 2.69
N LYS A 87 -1.81 3.64 2.44
CA LYS A 87 -2.07 5.08 2.31
C LYS A 87 -2.07 5.78 3.66
N ARG A 88 -2.55 5.13 4.72
CA ARG A 88 -2.36 5.64 6.09
C ARG A 88 -0.89 5.68 6.50
N ALA A 89 -0.12 4.64 6.17
CA ALA A 89 1.32 4.60 6.40
C ALA A 89 2.04 5.75 5.69
N THR A 90 1.67 6.03 4.44
CA THR A 90 2.19 7.18 3.68
C THR A 90 1.84 8.51 4.36
N ALA A 91 0.60 8.69 4.79
CA ALA A 91 0.19 9.92 5.49
C ALA A 91 0.94 10.10 6.82
N TYR A 92 1.15 9.03 7.59
CA TYR A 92 1.98 9.06 8.80
C TYR A 92 3.44 9.41 8.48
N PHE A 93 4.01 8.83 7.43
CA PHE A 93 5.36 9.16 7.00
C PHE A 93 5.51 10.65 6.66
N LEU A 94 4.57 11.20 5.88
CA LEU A 94 4.56 12.62 5.52
C LEU A 94 4.40 13.53 6.74
N ALA A 95 3.73 13.05 7.79
CA ALA A 95 3.57 13.74 9.07
C ALA A 95 4.74 13.50 10.04
N GLU A 96 5.84 12.89 9.58
CA GLU A 96 7.02 12.53 10.38
C GLU A 96 6.71 11.56 11.55
N ARG A 97 5.59 10.84 11.45
CA ARG A 97 5.13 9.82 12.41
C ARG A 97 5.63 8.44 11.97
N PHE A 98 6.96 8.26 12.04
CA PHE A 98 7.61 7.09 11.46
C PHE A 98 7.25 5.77 12.14
N ASP A 99 6.98 5.75 13.44
CA ASP A 99 6.61 4.52 14.15
C ASP A 99 5.24 3.99 13.75
N GLU A 100 4.25 4.88 13.62
CA GLU A 100 2.93 4.50 13.12
C GLU A 100 2.98 4.09 11.63
N SER A 101 3.80 4.78 10.83
CA SER A 101 4.04 4.38 9.44
C SER A 101 4.61 2.97 9.34
N ILE A 102 5.63 2.65 10.15
CA ILE A 102 6.23 1.31 10.20
C ILE A 102 5.21 0.25 10.64
N ALA A 103 4.38 0.54 11.64
CA ALA A 103 3.37 -0.39 12.13
C ALA A 103 2.31 -0.71 11.07
N ASP A 104 1.79 0.30 10.37
CA ASP A 104 0.84 0.09 9.28
C ASP A 104 1.48 -0.67 8.12
N CYS A 105 2.75 -0.37 7.84
CA CYS A 105 3.48 -1.09 6.81
C CYS A 105 3.70 -2.56 7.14
N ALA A 106 3.95 -2.90 8.40
CA ALA A 106 4.03 -4.30 8.83
C ALA A 106 2.70 -5.03 8.54
N HIS A 107 1.56 -4.39 8.82
CA HIS A 107 0.24 -4.96 8.50
C HIS A 107 0.02 -5.14 6.99
N VAL A 108 0.44 -4.18 6.17
CA VAL A 108 0.41 -4.33 4.69
C VAL A 108 1.17 -5.57 4.25
N LEU A 109 2.36 -5.84 4.84
CA LEU A 109 3.19 -6.98 4.47
C LEU A 109 2.67 -8.32 5.01
N GLU A 110 1.88 -8.32 6.08
CA GLU A 110 1.14 -9.51 6.51
C GLU A 110 0.06 -9.88 5.49
N LEU A 111 -0.62 -8.89 4.90
CA LEU A 111 -1.66 -9.09 3.88
C LEU A 111 -1.07 -9.37 2.50
N LYS A 112 -0.04 -8.62 2.12
CA LYS A 112 0.63 -8.66 0.81
C LYS A 112 2.15 -8.62 0.98
N PRO A 113 2.80 -9.78 1.16
CA PRO A 113 4.26 -9.85 1.42
C PRO A 113 5.17 -9.24 0.35
N ARG A 114 4.67 -9.07 -0.89
CA ARG A 114 5.41 -8.48 -2.01
C ARG A 114 4.97 -7.06 -2.35
N HIS A 115 4.31 -6.36 -1.43
CA HIS A 115 3.84 -5.00 -1.65
C HIS A 115 5.03 -4.00 -1.70
N PHE A 116 5.52 -3.74 -2.91
CA PHE A 116 6.74 -2.97 -3.13
C PHE A 116 6.67 -1.52 -2.61
N GLY A 117 5.50 -0.86 -2.69
CA GLY A 117 5.32 0.50 -2.18
C GLY A 117 5.64 0.62 -0.68
N CYS A 118 5.13 -0.32 0.13
CA CYS A 118 5.39 -0.35 1.56
C CYS A 118 6.81 -0.85 1.90
N LEU A 119 7.36 -1.82 1.17
CA LEU A 119 8.78 -2.23 1.35
C LEU A 119 9.73 -1.03 1.16
N SER A 120 9.47 -0.20 0.13
CA SER A 120 10.20 1.05 -0.10
C SER A 120 9.98 2.04 1.06
N GLY A 121 8.71 2.25 1.45
CA GLY A 121 8.33 3.13 2.56
C GLY A 121 9.01 2.77 3.89
N LEU A 122 9.07 1.49 4.25
CA LEU A 122 9.77 0.99 5.45
C LEU A 122 11.26 1.31 5.42
N GLY A 123 11.92 1.07 4.28
CA GLY A 123 13.34 1.40 4.11
C GLY A 123 13.61 2.88 4.39
N ILE A 124 12.77 3.76 3.84
CA ILE A 124 12.88 5.21 4.04
C ILE A 124 12.59 5.59 5.50
N CYS A 125 11.56 5.01 6.14
CA CYS A 125 11.24 5.26 7.55
C CYS A 125 12.42 4.89 8.46
N HIS A 126 13.03 3.73 8.26
CA HIS A 126 14.19 3.31 9.06
C HIS A 126 15.42 4.20 8.84
N LEU A 127 15.65 4.66 7.61
CA LEU A 127 16.73 5.63 7.32
C LEU A 127 16.48 6.96 8.02
N ARG A 128 15.24 7.47 8.03
CA ARG A 128 14.90 8.72 8.74
C ARG A 128 15.11 8.58 10.24
N LYS A 129 14.56 7.54 10.87
CA LYS A 129 14.76 7.26 12.31
C LYS A 129 16.23 7.07 12.69
N GLY A 130 17.02 6.40 11.84
CA GLY A 130 18.45 6.18 12.09
C GLY A 130 19.29 7.46 12.02
N ASN A 131 18.80 8.51 11.35
CA ASN A 131 19.47 9.81 11.26
C ASN A 131 19.05 10.79 12.37
N GLU A 132 18.01 10.46 13.14
CA GLU A 132 17.51 11.24 14.29
C GLU A 132 18.13 10.80 15.63
N ALA A 133 18.84 9.66 15.64
CA ALA A 133 19.53 9.09 16.80
C ALA A 133 20.98 9.59 16.94
#